data_AF-A0A662FWA5-F1
#
_entry.id   AF-A0A662FWA5-F1
#
_cell.length_a   1.000
_cell.length_b   1.000
_cell.length_c   1.000
_cell.angle_alpha   90.00
_cell.angle_beta   90.00
_cell.angle_gamma   90.00
#
_symmetry.space_group_name_H-M   'P 1'
#
loop_
_entity.id
_entity.type
_entity.pdbx_description
1 polymer ?
#
loop_
_entity_poly.entity_id
_entity_poly.type
_entity_poly.pdbx_seq_one_letter_code
_entity_poly.pdbx_strand_id
1 'polypeptide(L)'
;MVGDVRNESDSSIELEHIYSILGNIHKRKIIIFLGEHGRASFSELKKALKISVGNLYYNLDGLAGFVAKSEDRKYYLTEKGKALYKFLLDQETRIKSYLSETNVVKRYLDKFVFPVIVPRDIISFFYKQREISIVAVIVSLLLGVISTVYTPNCFLLLEVLDQVAFNFTMRILLLLGSLAGIVAIIEVTSHVLGAPLNLGIDFIGGIALSLVPIFVSPLILNALISDAFLQSLLFRVFQIITLGLLTATISVFKKIPLEKSFIAVFVLYYVSYTIYILFMRI
;
A
#
# COMPACT_ATOMS: atom_id res chain seq x y z
N MET A 1 -17.86 54.92 -36.24
CA MET A 1 -16.97 54.02 -35.48
C MET A 1 -17.48 53.90 -34.04
N VAL A 2 -18.56 53.16 -33.81
CA VAL A 2 -19.16 52.93 -32.46
C VAL A 2 -19.72 51.49 -32.43
N GLY A 3 -18.89 50.51 -32.80
CA GLY A 3 -19.32 49.12 -32.96
C GLY A 3 -18.53 48.09 -32.15
N ASP A 4 -17.29 48.41 -31.74
CA ASP A 4 -16.35 47.39 -31.23
C ASP A 4 -16.16 47.40 -29.70
N VAL A 5 -16.36 48.56 -29.05
CA VAL A 5 -16.07 48.71 -27.61
C VAL A 5 -17.07 47.96 -26.70
N ARG A 6 -18.30 47.70 -27.19
CA ARG A 6 -19.34 47.00 -26.40
C ARG A 6 -19.12 45.49 -26.30
N ASN A 7 -18.40 44.88 -27.24
CA ASN A 7 -18.30 43.42 -27.33
C ASN A 7 -17.16 42.87 -26.46
N GLU A 8 -16.06 43.59 -26.33
CA GLU A 8 -14.94 43.22 -25.45
C GLU A 8 -15.30 43.34 -23.97
N SER A 9 -16.01 44.40 -23.57
CA SER A 9 -16.40 44.61 -22.17
C SER A 9 -17.33 43.51 -21.65
N ASP A 10 -18.30 43.06 -22.46
CA ASP A 10 -19.29 42.04 -22.06
C ASP A 10 -18.63 40.66 -21.88
N SER A 11 -17.65 40.33 -22.73
CA SER A 11 -16.87 39.10 -22.62
C SER A 11 -15.98 39.05 -21.37
N SER A 12 -15.40 40.18 -20.97
CA SER A 12 -14.55 40.28 -19.78
C SER A 12 -15.35 40.13 -18.48
N ILE A 13 -16.54 40.74 -18.41
CA ILE A 13 -17.47 40.63 -17.27
C ILE A 13 -17.98 39.18 -17.15
N GLU A 14 -18.27 38.53 -18.27
CA GLU A 14 -18.72 37.14 -18.27
C GLU A 14 -17.62 36.18 -17.76
N LEU A 15 -16.36 36.41 -18.14
CA LEU A 15 -15.22 35.65 -17.64
C LEU A 15 -15.02 35.83 -16.13
N GLU A 16 -15.07 37.06 -15.62
CA GLU A 16 -15.00 37.35 -14.18
C GLU A 16 -16.12 36.63 -13.41
N HIS A 17 -17.33 36.62 -13.96
CA HIS A 17 -18.46 35.93 -13.34
C HIS A 17 -18.21 34.42 -13.27
N ILE A 18 -17.71 33.81 -14.35
CA ILE A 18 -17.30 32.39 -14.37
C ILE A 18 -16.23 32.11 -13.32
N TYR A 19 -15.17 32.93 -13.24
CA TYR A 19 -14.13 32.77 -12.23
C TYR A 19 -14.66 32.89 -10.81
N SER A 20 -15.62 33.79 -10.55
CA SER A 20 -16.27 33.91 -9.24
C SER A 20 -17.04 32.65 -8.84
N ILE A 21 -17.63 31.95 -9.83
CA ILE A 21 -18.35 30.69 -9.61
C ILE A 21 -17.35 29.57 -9.33
N LEU A 22 -16.28 29.50 -10.12
CA LEU A 22 -15.22 28.52 -9.95
C LEU A 22 -14.46 28.69 -8.64
N GLY A 23 -14.35 29.90 -8.09
CA GLY A 23 -13.72 30.16 -6.79
C GLY A 23 -14.56 29.74 -5.57
N ASN A 24 -15.89 29.64 -5.72
CA ASN A 24 -16.79 29.42 -4.59
C ASN A 24 -17.31 27.96 -4.53
N ILE A 25 -16.95 27.25 -3.45
CA ILE A 25 -17.32 25.84 -3.25
C ILE A 25 -18.84 25.59 -3.24
N HIS A 26 -19.64 26.51 -2.71
CA HIS A 26 -21.09 26.36 -2.64
C HIS A 26 -21.73 26.52 -4.00
N LYS A 27 -21.28 27.50 -4.80
CA LYS A 27 -21.75 27.69 -6.18
C LYS A 27 -21.44 26.47 -7.04
N ARG A 28 -20.21 25.93 -6.96
CA ARG A 28 -19.83 24.69 -7.66
C ARG A 28 -20.74 23.51 -7.28
N LYS A 29 -20.99 23.31 -5.99
CA LYS A 29 -21.87 22.24 -5.49
C LYS A 29 -23.32 22.38 -5.98
N ILE A 30 -23.85 23.59 -6.06
CA ILE A 30 -25.19 23.85 -6.61
C ILE A 30 -25.23 23.46 -8.10
N ILE A 31 -24.24 23.87 -8.88
CA ILE A 31 -24.16 23.54 -10.32
C ILE A 31 -24.06 22.03 -10.53
N ILE A 32 -23.21 21.34 -9.78
CA ILE A 32 -23.06 19.87 -9.86
C ILE A 32 -24.37 19.18 -9.50
N PHE A 33 -24.98 19.55 -8.37
CA PHE A 33 -26.21 18.92 -7.90
C PHE A 33 -27.36 19.08 -8.90
N LEU A 34 -27.54 20.29 -9.46
CA LEU A 34 -28.55 20.54 -10.48
C LEU A 34 -28.21 19.86 -11.81
N GLY A 35 -26.93 19.70 -12.15
CA GLY A 35 -26.49 18.95 -13.33
C GLY A 35 -26.80 17.46 -13.26
N GLU A 36 -26.68 16.87 -12.06
CA GLU A 36 -26.98 15.44 -11.82
C GLU A 36 -28.48 15.17 -11.71
N HIS A 37 -29.23 16.05 -11.03
CA HIS A 37 -30.64 15.82 -10.69
C HIS A 37 -31.61 16.55 -11.64
N GLY A 38 -31.09 17.38 -12.54
CA GLY A 38 -31.83 18.18 -13.51
C GLY A 38 -32.54 19.41 -12.92
N ARG A 39 -33.39 19.21 -11.90
CA ARG A 39 -34.15 20.29 -11.26
C ARG A 39 -34.41 20.02 -9.79
N ALA A 40 -34.36 21.07 -8.96
CA ALA A 40 -34.55 20.94 -7.52
C ALA A 40 -35.20 22.18 -6.88
N SER A 41 -36.04 21.97 -5.88
CA SER A 41 -36.60 23.03 -5.04
C SER A 41 -35.57 23.60 -4.07
N PHE A 42 -35.88 24.77 -3.48
CA PHE A 42 -35.01 25.40 -2.49
C PHE A 42 -34.76 24.51 -1.26
N SER A 43 -35.79 23.80 -0.78
CA SER A 43 -35.69 22.90 0.37
C SER A 43 -34.81 21.68 0.07
N GLU A 44 -34.92 21.11 -1.13
CA GLU A 44 -34.07 20.01 -1.60
C GLU A 44 -32.61 20.43 -1.69
N LEU A 45 -32.31 21.58 -2.31
CA LEU A 45 -30.96 22.14 -2.38
C LEU A 45 -30.38 22.41 -0.98
N LYS A 46 -31.15 23.05 -0.11
CA LYS A 46 -30.74 23.33 1.28
C LYS A 46 -30.40 22.05 2.03
N LYS A 47 -31.26 21.03 1.92
CA LYS A 47 -31.10 19.74 2.62
C LYS A 47 -29.91 18.96 2.08
N ALA A 48 -29.77 18.85 0.76
CA ALA A 48 -28.69 18.10 0.14
C ALA A 48 -27.33 18.74 0.37
N LEU A 49 -27.24 20.07 0.24
CA LEU A 49 -25.97 20.79 0.31
C LEU A 49 -25.58 21.23 1.73
N LYS A 50 -26.50 21.10 2.70
CA LYS A 50 -26.32 21.51 4.11
C LYS A 50 -25.88 22.98 4.25
N ILE A 51 -26.51 23.88 3.49
CA ILE A 51 -26.20 25.32 3.47
C ILE A 51 -27.27 26.09 4.28
N SER A 52 -26.88 27.17 4.96
CA SER A 52 -27.84 28.05 5.66
C SER A 52 -28.75 28.79 4.65
N VAL A 53 -29.92 29.24 5.12
CA VAL A 53 -30.93 29.87 4.23
C VAL A 53 -30.36 31.09 3.51
N GLY A 54 -29.79 32.05 4.24
CA GLY A 54 -29.21 33.26 3.66
C GLY A 54 -28.04 32.98 2.72
N ASN A 55 -27.18 32.00 3.06
CA ASN A 55 -26.07 31.62 2.20
C ASN A 55 -26.55 30.95 0.91
N LEU A 56 -27.63 30.16 0.95
CA LEU A 56 -28.21 29.58 -0.27
C LEU A 56 -28.79 30.64 -1.20
N TYR A 57 -29.51 31.64 -0.66
CA TYR A 57 -29.99 32.78 -1.46
C TYR A 57 -28.83 33.54 -2.11
N TYR A 58 -27.82 33.92 -1.32
CA TYR A 58 -26.63 34.62 -1.82
C TYR A 58 -25.92 33.88 -2.95
N ASN A 59 -25.75 32.55 -2.82
CA ASN A 59 -25.10 31.77 -3.88
C ASN A 59 -25.97 31.59 -5.12
N LEU A 60 -27.31 31.47 -4.96
CA LEU A 60 -28.24 31.39 -6.10
C LEU A 60 -28.29 32.70 -6.88
N ASP A 61 -28.30 33.85 -6.18
CA ASP A 61 -28.24 35.17 -6.82
C ASP A 61 -26.91 35.33 -7.57
N GLY A 62 -25.80 34.91 -6.95
CA GLY A 62 -24.49 34.88 -7.59
C GLY A 62 -24.34 33.86 -8.73
N LEU A 63 -25.38 33.08 -9.03
CA LEU A 63 -25.48 32.11 -10.14
C LEU A 63 -26.50 32.55 -11.20
N ALA A 64 -26.99 33.81 -11.15
CA ALA A 64 -27.85 34.38 -12.18
C ALA A 64 -27.26 34.16 -13.58
N GLY A 65 -28.08 33.75 -14.55
CA GLY A 65 -27.63 33.41 -15.91
C GLY A 65 -27.12 31.98 -16.09
N PHE A 66 -26.66 31.31 -15.02
CA PHE A 66 -26.26 29.89 -15.03
C PHE A 66 -27.35 28.98 -14.42
N VAL A 67 -28.10 29.50 -13.46
CA VAL A 67 -29.24 28.84 -12.83
C VAL A 67 -30.49 29.69 -13.03
N ALA A 68 -31.58 29.04 -13.44
CA ALA A 68 -32.88 29.66 -13.60
C ALA A 68 -33.91 28.98 -12.70
N LYS A 69 -35.02 29.68 -12.42
CA LYS A 69 -36.13 29.17 -11.62
C LYS A 69 -37.35 29.00 -12.51
N SER A 70 -37.90 27.79 -12.52
CA SER A 70 -39.12 27.45 -13.25
C SER A 70 -40.37 27.98 -12.52
N GLU A 71 -41.50 28.00 -13.22
CA GLU A 71 -42.83 28.34 -12.69
C GLU A 71 -43.19 27.49 -11.46
N ASP A 72 -42.77 26.21 -11.45
CA ASP A 72 -42.91 25.27 -10.32
C ASP A 72 -42.02 25.61 -9.11
N ARG A 73 -41.37 26.77 -9.09
CA ARG A 73 -40.41 27.22 -8.07
C ARG A 73 -39.19 26.30 -7.89
N LYS A 74 -38.89 25.47 -8.88
CA LYS A 74 -37.67 24.62 -8.93
C LYS A 74 -36.57 25.29 -9.73
N TYR A 75 -35.34 25.16 -9.26
CA TYR A 75 -34.13 25.64 -9.92
C TYR A 75 -33.61 24.59 -10.90
N TYR A 76 -33.07 25.04 -12.04
CA TYR A 76 -32.48 24.20 -13.08
C TYR A 76 -31.32 24.92 -13.76
N LEU A 77 -30.43 24.17 -14.43
CA LEU A 77 -29.32 24.75 -15.18
C LEU A 77 -29.78 25.33 -16.51
N THR A 78 -29.33 26.54 -16.83
CA THR A 78 -29.41 27.11 -18.19
C THR A 78 -28.39 26.41 -19.11
N GLU A 79 -28.41 26.71 -20.41
CA GLU A 79 -27.40 26.17 -21.34
C GLU A 79 -25.97 26.58 -20.93
N LYS A 80 -25.77 27.83 -20.47
CA LYS A 80 -24.49 28.28 -19.90
C LYS A 80 -24.14 27.50 -18.63
N GLY A 81 -25.12 27.25 -17.76
CA GLY A 81 -24.96 26.40 -16.57
C GLY A 81 -24.56 24.96 -16.89
N LYS A 82 -25.14 24.35 -17.93
CA LYS A 82 -24.79 23.00 -18.40
C LYS A 82 -23.37 22.94 -18.97
N ALA A 83 -22.94 23.96 -19.72
CA ALA A 83 -21.57 24.05 -20.21
C ALA A 83 -20.57 24.15 -19.05
N LEU A 84 -20.86 24.98 -18.05
CA LEU A 84 -20.05 25.12 -16.84
C LEU A 84 -20.02 23.82 -16.01
N TYR A 85 -21.15 23.11 -15.92
CA TYR A 85 -21.22 21.80 -15.29
C TYR A 85 -20.29 20.77 -15.95
N LYS A 86 -20.32 20.67 -17.30
CA LYS A 86 -19.42 19.80 -18.05
C LYS A 86 -17.94 20.14 -17.81
N PHE A 87 -17.62 21.44 -17.77
CA PHE A 87 -16.28 21.92 -17.48
C PHE A 87 -15.82 21.56 -16.05
N LEU A 88 -16.71 21.69 -15.05
CA LEU A 88 -16.42 21.28 -13.67
C LEU A 88 -16.15 19.77 -13.56
N LEU A 89 -16.90 18.94 -14.28
CA LEU A 89 -16.66 17.49 -14.30
C LEU A 89 -15.32 17.11 -14.96
N ASP A 90 -14.97 17.74 -16.09
CA ASP A 90 -13.69 17.48 -16.77
C ASP A 90 -12.50 17.91 -15.90
N GLN A 91 -12.59 19.07 -15.25
CA GLN A 91 -11.57 19.51 -14.29
C GLN A 91 -11.46 18.60 -13.07
N GLU A 92 -12.57 18.18 -12.45
CA GLU A 92 -12.53 17.25 -11.32
C GLU A 92 -11.93 15.90 -11.74
N THR A 93 -12.20 15.44 -12.96
CA THR A 93 -11.63 14.20 -13.51
C THR A 93 -10.12 14.37 -13.75
N ARG A 94 -9.68 15.49 -14.33
CA ARG A 94 -8.25 15.80 -14.55
C ARG A 94 -7.51 15.98 -13.22
N ILE A 95 -8.06 16.75 -12.28
CA ILE A 95 -7.46 16.95 -10.96
C ILE A 95 -7.44 15.64 -10.16
N LYS A 96 -8.50 14.82 -10.21
CA LYS A 96 -8.46 13.46 -9.65
C LYS A 96 -7.40 12.60 -10.34
N SER A 97 -7.22 12.72 -11.66
CA SER A 97 -6.19 11.97 -12.37
C SER A 97 -4.78 12.38 -11.91
N TYR A 98 -4.49 13.68 -11.78
CA TYR A 98 -3.21 14.21 -11.28
C TYR A 98 -2.98 13.91 -9.79
N LEU A 99 -4.01 14.02 -8.95
CA LEU A 99 -3.92 13.65 -7.52
C LEU A 99 -3.84 12.13 -7.31
N SER A 100 -4.24 11.33 -8.30
CA SER A 100 -4.13 9.86 -8.27
C SER A 100 -2.81 9.32 -8.85
N GLU A 101 -1.90 10.17 -9.33
CA GLU A 101 -0.61 9.75 -9.93
C GLU A 101 0.35 9.07 -8.94
N THR A 102 0.05 9.02 -7.64
CA THR A 102 0.73 8.09 -6.72
C THR A 102 0.44 6.61 -7.02
N ASN A 103 -0.45 6.30 -8.00
CA ASN A 103 -0.93 4.94 -8.25
C ASN A 103 -0.42 4.26 -9.53
N VAL A 104 0.43 4.86 -10.36
CA VAL A 104 0.92 4.13 -11.55
C VAL A 104 1.86 3.01 -11.09
N VAL A 105 2.88 3.37 -10.31
CA VAL A 105 3.79 2.42 -9.66
C VAL A 105 3.02 1.46 -8.75
N LYS A 106 2.07 1.97 -7.94
CA LYS A 106 1.23 1.13 -7.08
C LYS A 106 0.39 0.12 -7.88
N ARG A 107 -0.22 0.53 -9.00
CA ARG A 107 -1.03 -0.34 -9.88
C ARG A 107 -0.18 -1.40 -10.56
N TYR A 108 1.05 -1.08 -10.96
CA TYR A 108 2.00 -2.08 -11.49
C TYR A 108 2.49 -3.04 -10.39
N LEU A 109 2.80 -2.52 -9.20
CA LEU A 109 3.18 -3.33 -8.05
C LEU A 109 2.05 -4.28 -7.63
N ASP A 110 0.82 -3.78 -7.48
CA ASP A 110 -0.38 -4.55 -7.11
C ASP A 110 -0.75 -5.61 -8.14
N LYS A 111 -0.55 -5.33 -9.43
CA LYS A 111 -1.00 -6.22 -10.51
C LYS A 111 0.04 -7.27 -10.91
N PHE A 112 1.34 -6.93 -10.90
CA PHE A 112 2.38 -7.80 -11.45
C PHE A 112 3.43 -8.25 -10.43
N VAL A 113 3.75 -7.42 -9.44
CA VAL A 113 4.86 -7.68 -8.52
C VAL A 113 4.37 -8.41 -7.27
N PHE A 114 3.30 -7.94 -6.64
CA PHE A 114 2.81 -8.52 -5.38
C PHE A 114 2.22 -9.93 -5.52
N PRO A 115 1.46 -10.30 -6.56
CA PRO A 115 0.95 -11.68 -6.67
C PRO A 115 2.05 -12.73 -6.86
N VAL A 116 3.15 -12.36 -7.54
CA VAL A 116 4.26 -13.27 -7.86
C VAL A 116 5.29 -13.33 -6.72
N ILE A 117 5.57 -12.19 -6.07
CA ILE A 117 6.59 -12.13 -5.01
C ILE A 117 5.99 -12.41 -3.62
N VAL A 118 4.72 -12.05 -3.39
CA VAL A 118 4.08 -12.08 -2.06
C VAL A 118 2.86 -13.00 -2.13
N PRO A 119 3.03 -14.34 -2.00
CA PRO A 119 1.95 -15.30 -2.17
C PRO A 119 1.02 -15.32 -0.95
N ARG A 120 0.18 -14.29 -0.85
CA ARG A 120 -0.79 -14.11 0.24
C ARG A 120 -1.72 -15.30 0.39
N ASP A 121 -2.13 -15.90 -0.73
CA ASP A 121 -3.07 -17.02 -0.71
C ASP A 121 -2.48 -18.22 0.03
N ILE A 122 -1.20 -18.54 -0.23
CA ILE A 122 -0.46 -19.58 0.49
C ILE A 122 -0.47 -19.26 1.98
N ILE A 123 -0.02 -18.06 2.39
CA ILE A 123 0.07 -17.68 3.81
C ILE A 123 -1.31 -17.61 4.49
N SER A 124 -2.35 -17.16 3.78
CA SER A 124 -3.71 -17.03 4.32
C SER A 124 -4.34 -18.39 4.60
N PHE A 125 -3.95 -19.45 3.90
CA PHE A 125 -4.38 -20.81 4.21
C PHE A 125 -3.92 -21.25 5.61
N PHE A 126 -2.75 -20.79 6.04
CA PHE A 126 -2.20 -21.07 7.38
C PHE A 126 -2.76 -20.14 8.47
N TYR A 127 -3.53 -19.12 8.10
CA TYR A 127 -4.06 -18.14 9.04
C TYR A 127 -5.10 -18.76 9.98
N LYS A 128 -4.90 -18.60 11.30
CA LYS A 128 -5.75 -19.12 12.40
C LYS A 128 -5.85 -20.64 12.53
N GLN A 129 -4.97 -21.40 11.87
CA GLN A 129 -4.86 -22.84 12.07
C GLN A 129 -3.67 -23.14 12.98
N ARG A 130 -3.95 -23.27 14.29
CA ARG A 130 -2.92 -23.42 15.33
C ARG A 130 -2.09 -24.68 15.12
N GLU A 131 -2.72 -25.77 14.73
CA GLU A 131 -2.09 -27.08 14.50
C GLU A 131 -1.08 -26.98 13.36
N ILE A 132 -1.48 -26.38 12.24
CA ILE A 132 -0.60 -26.23 11.07
C ILE A 132 0.56 -25.27 11.39
N SER A 133 0.30 -24.24 12.19
CA SER A 133 1.35 -23.30 12.61
C SER A 133 2.41 -24.00 13.47
N ILE A 134 2.01 -24.88 14.39
CA ILE A 134 2.94 -25.70 15.17
C ILE A 134 3.75 -26.62 14.25
N VAL A 135 3.09 -27.29 13.30
CA VAL A 135 3.77 -28.15 12.31
C VAL A 135 4.77 -27.34 11.49
N ALA A 136 4.42 -26.12 11.06
CA ALA A 136 5.31 -25.25 10.30
C ALA A 136 6.57 -24.86 11.11
N VAL A 137 6.43 -24.55 12.40
CA VAL A 137 7.57 -24.30 13.29
C VAL A 137 8.47 -25.53 13.38
N ILE A 138 7.88 -26.71 13.63
CA ILE A 138 8.64 -27.96 13.78
C ILE A 138 9.37 -28.30 12.48
N VAL A 139 8.68 -28.27 11.34
CA VAL A 139 9.26 -28.59 10.02
C VAL A 139 10.37 -27.61 9.68
N SER A 140 10.16 -26.31 9.88
CA SER A 140 11.17 -25.28 9.62
C SER A 140 12.41 -25.48 10.49
N LEU A 141 12.24 -25.76 11.79
CA LEU A 141 13.35 -26.09 12.69
C LEU A 141 14.09 -27.36 12.26
N LEU A 142 13.38 -28.44 11.93
CA LEU A 142 13.98 -29.68 11.47
C LEU A 142 14.80 -29.45 10.20
N LEU A 143 14.28 -28.69 9.24
CA LEU A 143 15.00 -28.34 8.01
C LEU A 143 16.25 -27.51 8.31
N GLY A 144 16.17 -26.54 9.23
CA GLY A 144 17.32 -25.78 9.69
C GLY A 144 18.40 -26.68 10.32
N VAL A 145 18.00 -27.59 11.22
CA VAL A 145 18.91 -28.54 11.86
C VAL A 145 19.57 -29.45 10.82
N ILE A 146 18.78 -30.08 9.94
CA ILE A 146 19.27 -30.93 8.85
C ILE A 146 20.29 -30.15 8.00
N SER A 147 19.97 -28.91 7.63
CA SER A 147 20.87 -28.05 6.85
C SER A 147 22.21 -27.81 7.56
N THR A 148 22.21 -27.52 8.86
CA THR A 148 23.44 -27.34 9.66
C THR A 148 24.24 -28.62 9.92
N VAL A 149 23.61 -29.79 9.82
CA VAL A 149 24.26 -31.10 9.98
C VAL A 149 24.97 -31.51 8.68
N TYR A 150 24.28 -31.38 7.55
CA TYR A 150 24.78 -31.83 6.25
C TYR A 150 25.66 -30.80 5.55
N THR A 151 25.63 -29.54 5.97
CA THR A 151 26.49 -28.49 5.42
C THR A 151 27.24 -27.78 6.55
N PRO A 152 28.46 -27.27 6.31
CA PRO A 152 29.22 -26.52 7.32
C PRO A 152 28.62 -25.13 7.63
N ASN A 153 27.42 -24.84 7.13
CA ASN A 153 26.82 -23.53 7.18
C ASN A 153 26.12 -23.24 8.50
N CYS A 154 26.16 -21.96 8.90
CA CYS A 154 25.43 -21.44 10.05
C CYS A 154 24.43 -20.37 9.58
N PHE A 155 23.29 -20.27 10.26
CA PHE A 155 22.28 -19.24 9.97
C PHE A 155 22.46 -18.04 10.89
N LEU A 156 22.56 -16.85 10.30
CA LEU A 156 22.60 -15.59 11.02
C LEU A 156 21.50 -14.68 10.46
N LEU A 157 20.37 -14.63 11.16
CA LEU A 157 19.14 -13.99 10.71
C LEU A 157 18.75 -14.48 9.30
N LEU A 158 18.80 -13.62 8.28
CA LEU A 158 18.47 -13.96 6.89
C LEU A 158 19.71 -14.32 6.04
N GLU A 159 20.90 -14.37 6.63
CA GLU A 159 22.15 -14.70 5.94
C GLU A 159 22.66 -16.08 6.33
N VAL A 160 23.45 -16.68 5.44
CA VAL A 160 24.12 -17.97 5.63
C VAL A 160 25.63 -17.72 5.69
N LEU A 161 26.26 -18.21 6.75
CA LEU A 161 27.70 -18.14 6.99
C LEU A 161 28.35 -19.46 6.61
N ASP A 162 29.37 -19.42 5.76
CA ASP A 162 30.26 -20.56 5.51
C ASP A 162 31.41 -20.54 6.53
N GLN A 163 31.13 -21.04 7.73
CA GLN A 163 32.05 -20.95 8.87
C GLN A 163 32.26 -22.35 9.46
N VAL A 164 33.24 -23.07 8.89
CA VAL A 164 33.64 -24.41 9.31
C VAL A 164 34.11 -24.46 10.77
N ALA A 165 34.53 -23.31 11.33
CA ALA A 165 35.09 -23.20 12.68
C ALA A 165 34.07 -23.34 13.82
N PHE A 166 32.77 -23.21 13.57
CA PHE A 166 31.78 -23.36 14.63
C PHE A 166 31.49 -24.83 14.94
N ASN A 167 31.60 -25.19 16.21
CA ASN A 167 31.13 -26.48 16.73
C ASN A 167 29.61 -26.59 16.56
N PHE A 168 29.11 -27.83 16.44
CA PHE A 168 27.68 -28.12 16.24
C PHE A 168 26.75 -27.36 17.20
N THR A 169 27.08 -27.33 18.50
CA THR A 169 26.31 -26.60 19.51
C THR A 169 26.15 -25.12 19.18
N MET A 170 27.21 -24.46 18.72
CA MET A 170 27.15 -23.04 18.33
C MET A 170 26.28 -22.82 17.10
N ARG A 171 26.32 -23.75 16.13
CA ARG A 171 25.45 -23.66 14.93
C ARG A 171 23.97 -23.75 15.31
N ILE A 172 23.62 -24.64 16.23
CA ILE A 172 22.26 -24.78 16.76
C ILE A 172 21.84 -23.53 17.55
N LEU A 173 22.72 -22.99 18.39
CA LEU A 173 22.44 -21.76 19.12
C LEU A 173 22.21 -20.57 18.17
N LEU A 174 23.00 -20.47 17.08
CA LEU A 174 22.80 -19.46 16.04
C LEU A 174 21.50 -19.66 15.27
N LEU A 175 21.11 -20.90 14.96
CA LEU A 175 19.81 -21.20 14.35
C LEU A 175 18.64 -20.77 15.24
N LEU A 176 18.68 -21.11 16.53
CA LEU A 176 17.62 -20.71 17.47
C LEU A 176 17.62 -19.20 17.72
N GLY A 177 18.82 -18.62 17.86
CA GLY A 177 19.01 -17.18 18.05
C GLY A 177 18.57 -16.37 16.84
N SER A 178 18.80 -16.86 15.62
CA SER A 178 18.35 -16.19 14.39
C SER A 178 16.83 -16.22 14.27
N LEU A 179 16.17 -17.35 14.55
CA LEU A 179 14.71 -17.42 14.61
C LEU A 179 14.12 -16.44 15.63
N ALA A 180 14.64 -16.47 16.86
CA ALA A 180 14.21 -15.55 17.92
C ALA A 180 14.45 -14.08 17.53
N GLY A 181 15.62 -13.79 16.95
CA GLY A 181 16.00 -12.45 16.49
C GLY A 181 15.10 -11.94 15.37
N ILE A 182 14.78 -12.78 14.38
CA ILE A 182 13.84 -12.43 13.29
C ILE A 182 12.46 -12.11 13.86
N VAL A 183 11.93 -12.97 14.74
CA VAL A 183 10.62 -12.75 15.38
C VAL A 183 10.64 -11.44 16.17
N ALA A 184 11.68 -11.19 16.95
CA ALA A 184 11.81 -9.97 17.75
C ALA A 184 11.89 -8.70 16.88
N ILE A 185 12.75 -8.70 15.85
CA ILE A 185 12.91 -7.55 14.95
C ILE A 185 11.62 -7.27 14.19
N ILE A 186 10.96 -8.30 13.66
CA ILE A 186 9.67 -8.15 12.97
C ILE A 186 8.59 -7.64 13.94
N GLU A 187 8.53 -8.15 15.16
CA GLU A 187 7.54 -7.72 16.14
C GLU A 187 7.73 -6.24 16.49
N VAL A 188 8.96 -5.83 16.79
CA VAL A 188 9.29 -4.43 17.11
C VAL A 188 9.01 -3.51 15.94
N THR A 189 9.50 -3.85 14.74
CA THR A 189 9.32 -3.00 13.54
C THR A 189 7.85 -2.92 13.12
N SER A 190 7.11 -4.02 13.14
CA SER A 190 5.67 -4.01 12.84
C SER A 190 4.89 -3.20 13.88
N HIS A 191 5.27 -3.27 15.17
CA HIS A 191 4.65 -2.46 16.21
C HIS A 191 4.88 -0.96 16.01
N VAL A 192 6.13 -0.56 15.71
CA VAL A 192 6.48 0.84 15.38
C VAL A 192 5.68 1.36 14.17
N LEU A 193 5.35 0.49 13.21
CA LEU A 193 4.54 0.82 12.03
C LEU A 193 3.02 0.84 12.28
N GLY A 194 2.61 0.61 13.54
CA GLY A 194 1.23 0.70 14.01
C GLY A 194 0.49 -0.63 14.15
N ALA A 195 1.19 -1.77 14.11
CA ALA A 195 0.58 -3.07 14.42
C ALA A 195 0.45 -3.28 15.94
N PRO A 196 -0.56 -4.03 16.40
CA PRO A 196 -0.62 -4.45 17.80
C PRO A 196 0.48 -5.48 18.12
N LEU A 197 1.00 -5.41 19.35
CA LEU A 197 1.87 -6.45 19.90
C LEU A 197 1.07 -7.74 20.05
N ASN A 198 1.48 -8.77 19.33
CA ASN A 198 0.82 -10.08 19.34
C ASN A 198 1.77 -11.16 18.81
N LEU A 199 2.36 -11.92 19.73
CA LEU A 199 3.23 -13.07 19.45
C LEU A 199 2.46 -14.39 19.50
N GLY A 200 1.32 -14.45 18.84
CA GLY A 200 0.56 -15.70 18.70
C GLY A 200 1.39 -16.78 18.03
N ILE A 201 1.21 -18.05 18.44
CA ILE A 201 1.87 -19.20 17.82
C ILE A 201 1.59 -19.26 16.31
N ASP A 202 0.42 -18.80 15.88
CA ASP A 202 0.06 -18.74 14.47
C ASP A 202 0.96 -17.78 13.67
N PHE A 203 1.33 -16.64 14.28
CA PHE A 203 2.24 -15.68 13.67
C PHE A 203 3.67 -16.22 13.61
N ILE A 204 4.14 -16.84 14.69
CA ILE A 204 5.46 -17.48 14.75
C ILE A 204 5.54 -18.61 13.71
N GLY A 205 4.48 -19.40 13.55
CA GLY A 205 4.37 -20.43 12.51
C GLY A 205 4.45 -19.85 11.10
N GLY A 206 3.77 -18.72 10.83
CA GLY A 206 3.89 -18.02 9.56
C GLY A 206 5.31 -17.51 9.28
N ILE A 207 6.00 -16.97 10.28
CA ILE A 207 7.41 -16.56 10.17
C ILE A 207 8.28 -17.78 9.88
N ALA A 208 8.14 -18.86 10.65
CA ALA A 208 8.91 -20.09 10.48
C ALA A 208 8.71 -20.70 9.08
N LEU A 209 7.47 -20.73 8.58
CA LEU A 209 7.16 -21.17 7.22
C LEU A 209 7.87 -20.30 6.17
N SER A 210 7.89 -18.99 6.37
CA SER A 210 8.53 -18.04 5.45
C SER A 210 10.06 -18.22 5.37
N LEU A 211 10.68 -18.82 6.39
CA LEU A 211 12.12 -19.08 6.46
C LEU A 211 12.55 -20.41 5.85
N VAL A 212 11.61 -21.28 5.49
CA VAL A 212 11.91 -22.57 4.83
C VAL A 212 12.82 -22.43 3.60
N PRO A 213 12.60 -21.48 2.67
CA PRO A 213 13.50 -21.31 1.52
C PRO A 213 14.95 -21.04 1.93
N ILE A 214 15.18 -20.22 2.97
CA ILE A 214 16.53 -19.96 3.51
C ILE A 214 17.11 -21.24 4.10
N PHE A 215 16.37 -21.98 4.93
CA PHE A 215 16.90 -23.18 5.59
C PHE A 215 17.22 -24.32 4.62
N VAL A 216 16.43 -24.45 3.56
CA VAL A 216 16.62 -25.48 2.54
C VAL A 216 17.71 -25.09 1.53
N SER A 217 17.95 -23.79 1.31
CA SER A 217 18.87 -23.32 0.27
C SER A 217 20.28 -23.93 0.35
N PRO A 218 20.95 -24.10 1.51
CA PRO A 218 22.29 -24.69 1.54
C PRO A 218 22.28 -26.16 1.12
N LEU A 219 21.20 -26.91 1.42
CA LEU A 219 21.07 -28.31 1.02
C LEU A 219 20.95 -28.44 -0.50
N ILE A 220 20.05 -27.66 -1.11
CA ILE A 220 19.83 -27.68 -2.55
C ILE A 220 21.08 -27.19 -3.30
N LEU A 221 21.63 -26.05 -2.87
CA LEU A 221 22.72 -25.40 -3.60
C LEU A 221 24.02 -26.21 -3.52
N ASN A 222 24.36 -26.76 -2.35
CA ASN A 222 25.55 -27.63 -2.25
C ASN A 222 25.38 -28.97 -2.99
N ALA A 223 24.16 -29.49 -3.09
CA ALA A 223 23.91 -30.75 -3.80
C ALA A 223 23.91 -30.60 -5.32
N LEU A 224 23.40 -29.48 -5.85
CA LEU A 224 23.18 -29.31 -7.29
C LEU A 224 24.24 -28.45 -8.00
N ILE A 225 24.86 -27.51 -7.29
CA ILE A 225 25.69 -26.46 -7.90
C ILE A 225 27.07 -26.48 -7.27
N SER A 226 28.12 -26.74 -8.05
CA SER A 226 29.50 -26.75 -7.55
C SER A 226 30.17 -25.38 -7.61
N ASP A 227 29.67 -24.47 -8.44
CA ASP A 227 30.24 -23.13 -8.61
C ASP A 227 29.79 -22.18 -7.48
N ALA A 228 30.75 -21.68 -6.71
CA ALA A 228 30.50 -20.85 -5.53
C ALA A 228 29.83 -19.50 -5.87
N PHE A 229 30.10 -18.94 -7.05
CA PHE A 229 29.47 -17.70 -7.49
C PHE A 229 27.98 -17.93 -7.81
N LEU A 230 27.67 -19.01 -8.54
CA LEU A 230 26.29 -19.40 -8.82
C LEU A 230 25.51 -19.76 -7.56
N GLN A 231 26.13 -20.44 -6.60
CA GLN A 231 25.52 -20.67 -5.29
C GLN A 231 25.15 -19.35 -4.60
N SER A 232 26.07 -18.38 -4.58
CA SER A 232 25.83 -17.06 -3.96
C SER A 232 24.72 -16.29 -4.67
N LEU A 233 24.67 -16.34 -6.00
CA LEU A 233 23.65 -15.67 -6.80
C LEU A 233 22.27 -16.30 -6.59
N LEU A 234 22.19 -17.63 -6.62
CA LEU A 234 20.93 -18.35 -6.40
C LEU A 234 20.45 -18.24 -4.95
N PHE A 235 21.35 -18.16 -3.98
CA PHE A 235 20.99 -17.87 -2.58
C PHE A 235 20.22 -16.56 -2.46
N ARG A 236 20.61 -15.50 -3.21
CA ARG A 236 19.85 -14.24 -3.23
C ARG A 236 18.43 -14.41 -3.78
N VAL A 237 18.21 -15.34 -4.71
CA VAL A 237 16.85 -15.68 -5.19
C VAL A 237 16.01 -16.30 -4.08
N PHE A 238 16.55 -17.27 -3.34
CA PHE A 238 15.88 -17.85 -2.17
C PHE A 238 15.58 -16.79 -1.11
N GLN A 239 16.51 -15.86 -0.90
CA GLN A 239 16.34 -14.75 0.04
C GLN A 239 15.18 -13.83 -0.39
N ILE A 240 15.10 -13.45 -1.68
CA ILE A 240 14.00 -12.64 -2.21
C ILE A 240 12.65 -13.33 -2.00
N ILE A 241 12.56 -14.65 -2.23
CA ILE A 241 11.35 -15.44 -1.97
C ILE A 241 10.97 -15.37 -0.48
N THR A 242 11.94 -15.53 0.42
CA THR A 242 11.70 -15.41 1.86
C THR A 242 11.24 -14.00 2.25
N LEU A 243 11.82 -12.93 1.70
CA LEU A 243 11.36 -11.56 1.95
C LEU A 243 9.90 -11.37 1.52
N GLY A 244 9.53 -11.93 0.37
CA GLY A 244 8.16 -11.93 -0.14
C GLY A 244 7.18 -12.67 0.79
N LEU A 245 7.56 -13.86 1.26
CA LEU A 245 6.78 -14.65 2.21
C LEU A 245 6.64 -13.97 3.58
N LEU A 246 7.72 -13.37 4.10
CA LEU A 246 7.67 -12.60 5.35
C LEU A 246 6.76 -11.38 5.21
N THR A 247 6.81 -10.70 4.07
CA THR A 247 5.94 -9.54 3.79
C THR A 247 4.47 -9.95 3.79
N ALA A 248 4.14 -11.09 3.16
CA ALA A 248 2.81 -11.68 3.19
C ALA A 248 2.38 -12.01 4.62
N THR A 249 3.24 -12.71 5.36
CA THR A 249 3.00 -13.11 6.76
C THR A 249 2.68 -11.93 7.65
N ILE A 250 3.49 -10.87 7.63
CA ILE A 250 3.21 -9.68 8.45
C ILE A 250 1.88 -9.04 8.02
N SER A 251 1.62 -8.91 6.71
CA SER A 251 0.37 -8.26 6.25
C SER A 251 -0.87 -9.05 6.65
N VAL A 252 -0.85 -10.38 6.51
CA VAL A 252 -1.98 -11.27 6.85
C VAL A 252 -2.20 -11.33 8.36
N PHE A 253 -1.14 -11.59 9.13
CA PHE A 253 -1.27 -11.85 10.56
C PHE A 253 -1.43 -10.59 11.40
N LYS A 254 -0.70 -9.51 11.06
CA LYS A 254 -0.80 -8.22 11.76
C LYS A 254 -1.87 -7.30 11.17
N LYS A 255 -2.51 -7.68 10.06
CA LYS A 255 -3.57 -6.92 9.37
C LYS A 255 -3.16 -5.48 9.01
N ILE A 256 -1.89 -5.28 8.69
CA ILE A 256 -1.36 -4.00 8.22
C ILE A 256 -1.19 -3.99 6.69
N PRO A 257 -1.20 -2.79 6.05
CA PRO A 257 -0.97 -2.66 4.62
C PRO A 257 0.35 -3.30 4.17
N LEU A 258 0.38 -3.81 2.93
CA LEU A 258 1.55 -4.53 2.40
C LEU A 258 2.79 -3.64 2.41
N GLU A 259 2.61 -2.36 2.09
CA GLU A 259 3.68 -1.37 2.04
C GLU A 259 4.38 -1.25 3.39
N LYS A 260 3.61 -1.27 4.50
CA LYS A 260 4.17 -1.26 5.86
C LYS A 260 4.86 -2.59 6.19
N SER A 261 4.25 -3.72 5.83
CA SER A 261 4.88 -5.02 6.01
C SER A 261 6.22 -5.14 5.27
N PHE A 262 6.28 -4.64 4.04
CA PHE A 262 7.49 -4.63 3.23
C PHE A 262 8.59 -3.79 3.90
N ILE A 263 8.24 -2.61 4.44
CA ILE A 263 9.18 -1.77 5.19
C ILE A 263 9.75 -2.55 6.40
N ALA A 264 8.92 -3.26 7.17
CA ALA A 264 9.39 -4.06 8.30
C ALA A 264 10.39 -5.15 7.88
N VAL A 265 10.08 -5.87 6.79
CA VAL A 265 10.96 -6.90 6.23
C VAL A 265 12.26 -6.31 5.67
N PHE A 266 12.19 -5.13 5.05
CA PHE A 266 13.36 -4.42 4.54
C PHE A 266 14.29 -4.00 5.68
N VAL A 267 13.74 -3.50 6.79
CA VAL A 267 14.52 -3.21 8.00
C VAL A 267 15.19 -4.48 8.52
N LEU A 268 14.47 -5.60 8.62
CA LEU A 268 15.05 -6.88 8.99
C LEU A 268 16.22 -7.28 8.07
N TYR A 269 16.05 -7.15 6.75
CA TYR A 269 17.09 -7.44 5.77
C TYR A 269 18.34 -6.58 5.99
N TYR A 270 18.18 -5.26 6.17
CA TYR A 270 19.31 -4.36 6.42
C TYR A 270 20.02 -4.66 7.74
N VAL A 271 19.28 -4.94 8.80
CA VAL A 271 19.85 -5.33 10.09
C VAL A 271 20.62 -6.65 9.95
N SER A 272 20.02 -7.64 9.29
CA SER A 272 20.66 -8.92 8.99
C SER A 272 21.97 -8.75 8.22
N TYR A 273 21.95 -7.98 7.14
CA TYR A 273 23.12 -7.73 6.30
C TYR A 273 24.22 -6.95 7.04
N THR A 274 23.84 -5.95 7.85
CA THR A 274 24.79 -5.17 8.65
C THR A 274 25.48 -6.05 9.69
N ILE A 275 24.72 -6.87 10.42
CA ILE A 275 25.26 -7.81 11.41
C ILE A 275 26.18 -8.83 10.73
N TYR A 276 25.80 -9.34 9.56
CA TYR A 276 26.63 -10.25 8.78
C TYR A 276 27.97 -9.62 8.39
N ILE A 277 27.99 -8.38 7.89
CA ILE A 277 29.24 -7.68 7.55
C ILE A 277 30.12 -7.49 8.79
N LEU A 278 29.52 -7.11 9.92
CA LEU A 278 30.27 -6.93 11.17
C LEU A 278 30.88 -8.26 11.62
N PHE A 279 30.14 -9.35 11.51
CA PHE A 279 30.61 -10.68 11.87
C PHE A 279 31.77 -11.16 10.98
N MET A 280 31.72 -10.87 9.68
CA MET A 280 32.78 -11.23 8.72
C MET A 280 34.07 -10.41 8.89
N ARG A 281 34.04 -9.30 9.64
CA ARG A 281 35.21 -8.44 9.89
C ARG A 281 35.98 -8.79 11.17
N ILE A 282 35.39 -9.60 12.05
CA ILE A 282 35.98 -10.07 13.32
C ILE A 282 36.66 -11.41 13.06
#